data_AF-A0ABD7HXC0-F1
#
_entry.id   AF-A0ABD7HXC0-F1
#
_cell.length_a   1.000
_cell.length_b   1.000
_cell.length_c   1.000
_cell.angle_alpha   90.00
_cell.angle_beta   90.00
_cell.angle_gamma   90.00
#
_symmetry.space_group_name_H-M   'P 1'
#
loop_
_entity.id
_entity.type
_entity.pdbx_description
1 polymer ?
#
loop_
_entity_poly.entity_id
_entity_poly.type
_entity_poly.pdbx_seq_one_letter_code
_entity_poly.pdbx_strand_id
1 'polypeptide(L)'
;MNPFNIIKYGKYFSESRFLGFLGRYGKKLAFVQQAVTLFLCFRDKDTPKYVKAVIAGALGYLVLPIDIVPDAIAVLGWVDDVAVLGLAFKIANRYIKTSHQEEAKKFFPFGSSR
;
A
#
# COMPACT_ATOMS: atom_id res chain seq x y z
N MET A 1 -39.66 7.12 -12.16
CA MET A 1 -38.29 6.67 -12.47
C MET A 1 -38.37 5.68 -13.62
N ASN A 2 -37.75 5.96 -14.77
CA ASN A 2 -38.00 5.23 -16.03
C ASN A 2 -37.24 3.88 -16.07
N PRO A 3 -37.90 2.72 -16.28
CA PRO A 3 -37.28 1.39 -16.23
C PRO A 3 -36.23 1.17 -17.32
N PHE A 4 -36.31 1.90 -18.43
CA PHE A 4 -35.34 1.83 -19.54
C PHE A 4 -33.94 2.37 -19.17
N ASN A 5 -33.81 3.24 -18.15
CA ASN A 5 -32.50 3.69 -17.69
C ASN A 5 -31.72 2.56 -16.99
N ILE A 6 -32.40 1.59 -16.38
CA ILE A 6 -31.79 0.46 -15.66
C ILE A 6 -31.07 -0.48 -16.63
N ILE A 7 -31.67 -0.70 -17.81
CA ILE A 7 -31.12 -1.61 -18.85
C ILE A 7 -29.86 -1.02 -19.50
N LYS A 8 -29.74 0.32 -19.57
CA LYS A 8 -28.52 0.97 -20.09
C LYS A 8 -27.29 0.69 -19.22
N TYR A 9 -27.42 0.63 -17.88
CA TYR A 9 -26.30 0.36 -16.97
C TYR A 9 -25.79 -1.08 -17.05
N GLY A 10 -26.69 -2.06 -17.23
CA GLY A 10 -26.33 -3.48 -17.37
C GLY A 10 -25.39 -3.75 -18.56
N LYS A 11 -25.42 -2.90 -19.59
CA LYS A 11 -24.56 -3.03 -20.78
C LYS A 11 -23.11 -2.54 -20.57
N TYR A 12 -22.85 -1.78 -19.50
CA TYR A 12 -21.53 -1.26 -19.14
C TYR A 12 -20.88 -2.02 -17.97
N PHE A 13 -21.66 -2.80 -17.22
CA PHE A 13 -21.15 -3.65 -16.15
C PHE A 13 -20.56 -4.94 -16.76
N SER A 14 -19.23 -5.03 -16.73
CA SER A 14 -18.49 -6.23 -17.10
C SER A 14 -17.87 -6.79 -15.83
N GLU A 15 -18.24 -8.02 -15.47
CA GLU A 15 -17.71 -8.70 -14.28
C GLU A 15 -16.18 -8.71 -14.27
N SER A 16 -15.54 -8.97 -15.41
CA SER A 16 -14.08 -8.94 -15.54
C SER A 16 -13.48 -7.56 -15.30
N ARG A 17 -14.13 -6.46 -15.73
CA ARG A 17 -13.69 -5.10 -15.41
C ARG A 17 -13.84 -4.78 -13.93
N PHE A 18 -14.93 -5.24 -13.32
CA PHE A 18 -15.17 -5.06 -11.89
C PHE A 18 -14.14 -5.83 -11.04
N LEU A 19 -13.86 -7.09 -11.39
CA LEU A 19 -12.79 -7.88 -10.75
C LEU A 19 -11.41 -7.25 -10.96
N GLY A 20 -11.12 -6.72 -12.15
CA GLY A 20 -9.88 -5.99 -12.43
C GLY A 20 -9.75 -4.71 -11.60
N PHE A 21 -10.85 -3.98 -11.41
CA PHE A 21 -10.93 -2.82 -10.52
C PHE A 21 -10.64 -3.24 -9.07
N LEU A 22 -11.32 -4.27 -8.56
CA LEU A 22 -11.09 -4.78 -7.20
C LEU A 22 -9.64 -5.22 -6.96
N GLY A 23 -9.05 -5.95 -7.92
CA GLY A 23 -7.65 -6.36 -7.82
C GLY A 23 -6.69 -5.18 -7.78
N ARG A 24 -6.94 -4.13 -8.57
CA ARG A 24 -6.11 -2.91 -8.58
C ARG A 24 -6.18 -2.17 -7.25
N TYR A 25 -7.38 -1.98 -6.69
CA TYR A 25 -7.54 -1.30 -5.40
C TYR A 25 -7.06 -2.17 -4.23
N GLY A 26 -7.25 -3.48 -4.29
CA GLY A 26 -6.72 -4.42 -3.29
C GLY A 26 -5.20 -4.35 -3.16
N LYS A 27 -4.47 -4.24 -4.28
CA LYS A 27 -3.01 -4.03 -4.26
C LYS A 27 -2.60 -2.72 -3.59
N LYS A 28 -3.33 -1.63 -3.86
CA LYS A 28 -3.09 -0.33 -3.20
C LYS A 28 -3.33 -0.40 -1.70
N LEU A 29 -4.40 -1.06 -1.27
CA LEU A 29 -4.71 -1.24 0.15
C LEU A 29 -3.64 -2.09 0.86
N ALA A 30 -3.21 -3.19 0.24
CA ALA A 30 -2.12 -4.02 0.77
C ALA A 30 -0.81 -3.24 0.92
N PHE A 31 -0.49 -2.38 -0.06
CA PHE A 31 0.67 -1.48 0.01
C PHE A 31 0.58 -0.50 1.20
N VAL A 32 -0.57 0.15 1.39
CA VAL A 32 -0.80 1.05 2.53
C VAL A 32 -0.69 0.30 3.86
N GLN A 33 -1.23 -0.91 3.95
CA GLN A 33 -1.11 -1.74 5.14
C GLN A 33 0.35 -2.12 5.46
N GLN A 34 1.18 -2.38 4.43
CA GLN A 34 2.61 -2.61 4.61
C GLN A 34 3.33 -1.36 5.13
N ALA A 35 3.00 -0.17 4.63
CA ALA A 35 3.53 1.09 5.14
C ALA A 35 3.19 1.30 6.62
N VAL A 36 1.94 1.02 7.02
CA VAL A 36 1.52 1.09 8.42
C VAL A 36 2.25 0.05 9.28
N THR A 37 2.42 -1.18 8.78
CA THR A 37 3.17 -2.23 9.49
C THR A 37 4.61 -1.78 9.77
N LEU A 38 5.27 -1.18 8.77
CA LEU A 38 6.61 -0.62 8.95
C LEU A 38 6.62 0.54 9.95
N PHE A 39 5.64 1.44 9.89
CA PHE A 39 5.52 2.54 10.84
C PHE A 39 5.38 2.03 12.29
N LEU A 40 4.58 1.00 12.51
CA LEU A 40 4.45 0.36 13.84
C LEU A 40 5.76 -0.29 14.27
N CYS A 41 6.43 -1.02 13.37
CA CYS A 41 7.76 -1.58 13.63
C CYS A 41 8.81 -0.50 13.96
N PHE A 42 8.76 0.66 13.30
CA PHE A 42 9.62 1.79 13.59
C PHE A 42 9.41 2.36 15.01
N ARG A 43 8.15 2.37 15.47
CA ARG A 43 7.79 2.84 16.82
C ARG A 43 8.16 1.85 17.93
N ASP A 44 8.32 0.57 17.61
CA ASP A 44 8.71 -0.45 18.57
C ASP A 44 10.10 -0.16 19.16
N LYS A 45 10.24 -0.26 20.48
CA LYS A 45 11.49 -0.01 21.21
C LYS A 45 12.54 -1.08 20.91
N ASP A 46 12.11 -2.29 20.58
CA ASP A 46 13.01 -3.42 20.32
C ASP A 46 13.62 -3.39 18.92
N THR A 47 13.12 -2.52 18.03
CA THR A 47 13.62 -2.40 16.67
C THR A 47 15.00 -1.72 16.67
N PRO A 48 16.05 -2.34 16.10
CA PRO A 48 17.38 -1.75 16.06
C PRO A 48 17.41 -0.42 15.30
N LYS A 49 18.31 0.47 15.72
CA LYS A 49 18.44 1.82 15.14
C LYS A 49 18.66 1.82 13.62
N TYR A 50 19.45 0.87 13.10
CA TYR A 50 19.69 0.77 11.65
C TYR A 50 18.41 0.41 10.87
N VAL A 51 17.56 -0.47 11.43
CA VAL A 51 16.26 -0.82 10.84
C VAL A 51 15.32 0.38 10.89
N LYS A 52 15.30 1.10 12.01
CA LYS A 52 14.53 2.35 12.12
C LYS A 52 14.96 3.39 11.09
N ALA A 53 16.25 3.51 10.81
CA ALA A 53 16.76 4.43 9.79
C ALA A 53 16.29 4.03 8.39
N VAL A 54 16.33 2.75 8.04
CA VAL A 54 15.80 2.23 6.76
C VAL A 54 14.31 2.49 6.64
N ILE A 55 13.52 2.21 7.69
CA ILE A 55 12.08 2.45 7.68
C ILE A 55 11.79 3.96 7.57
N ALA A 56 12.51 4.80 8.30
CA ALA A 56 12.35 6.24 8.23
C ALA A 56 12.69 6.78 6.83
N GLY A 57 13.73 6.26 6.19
CA GLY A 57 14.06 6.61 4.80
C GLY A 57 12.95 6.21 3.83
N ALA A 58 12.43 4.98 3.94
CA ALA A 58 11.35 4.50 3.07
C ALA A 58 10.04 5.26 3.29
N LEU A 59 9.59 5.45 4.54
CA LEU A 59 8.38 6.21 4.83
C LEU A 59 8.55 7.70 4.54
N GLY A 60 9.75 8.24 4.75
CA GLY A 60 10.10 9.61 4.38
C GLY A 60 9.96 9.82 2.87
N TYR A 61 10.50 8.91 2.06
CA TYR A 61 10.37 8.93 0.60
C TYR A 61 8.90 8.99 0.15
N LEU A 62 8.01 8.18 0.76
CA LEU A 62 6.58 8.15 0.42
C LEU A 62 5.81 9.44 0.77
N VAL A 63 6.26 10.18 1.80
CA VAL A 63 5.55 11.35 2.35
C VAL A 63 6.17 12.66 1.88
N LEU A 64 7.44 12.65 1.48
CA LEU A 64 8.15 13.84 1.02
C LEU A 64 7.43 14.45 -0.19
N PRO A 65 7.02 15.73 -0.14
CA PRO A 65 6.32 16.41 -1.24
C PRO A 65 7.24 16.78 -2.42
N ILE A 66 8.38 16.12 -2.55
CA ILE A 66 9.47 16.45 -3.47
C ILE A 66 10.12 15.13 -3.90
N ASP A 67 9.83 14.65 -5.10
CA ASP A 67 10.87 13.96 -5.86
C ASP A 67 10.89 14.53 -7.27
N ILE A 68 11.62 15.65 -7.41
CA ILE A 68 12.67 15.98 -8.40
C ILE A 68 12.55 15.32 -9.80
N VAL A 69 11.33 15.09 -10.27
CA VAL A 69 11.07 14.54 -11.59
C VAL A 69 9.99 15.40 -12.24
N PRO A 70 10.32 16.13 -13.32
CA PRO A 70 9.35 16.92 -14.06
C PRO A 70 8.12 16.09 -14.43
N ASP A 71 6.96 16.73 -14.46
CA ASP A 71 5.60 16.16 -14.57
C ASP A 71 5.35 15.17 -15.74
N ALA A 72 6.34 14.87 -16.57
CA ALA A 72 6.28 13.89 -17.66
C ALA A 72 6.46 12.41 -17.24
N ILE A 73 6.97 12.10 -16.04
CA ILE A 73 7.23 10.71 -15.57
C ILE A 73 6.16 10.18 -14.59
N ALA A 74 5.14 10.98 -14.27
CA ALA A 74 4.10 10.67 -13.27
C ALA A 74 3.28 9.38 -13.51
N VAL A 75 3.40 8.74 -14.68
CA VAL A 75 2.75 7.46 -14.99
C VAL A 75 3.49 6.24 -14.37
N LEU A 76 4.75 6.39 -13.95
CA LEU A 76 5.62 5.28 -13.50
C LEU A 76 5.95 5.25 -12.00
N GLY A 77 5.63 6.29 -11.22
CA GLY A 77 6.10 6.45 -9.83
C GLY A 77 5.72 5.32 -8.85
N TRP A 78 4.58 4.63 -9.09
CA TRP A 78 4.09 3.62 -8.16
C TRP A 78 4.98 2.37 -8.05
N VAL A 79 5.76 2.04 -9.09
CA VAL A 79 6.63 0.85 -9.09
C VAL A 79 7.80 1.07 -8.14
N ASP A 80 8.37 2.28 -8.14
CA ASP A 80 9.49 2.62 -7.30
C ASP A 80 9.10 2.66 -5.82
N ASP A 81 7.94 3.26 -5.51
CA ASP A 81 7.35 3.22 -4.16
C ASP A 81 7.22 1.78 -3.62
N VAL A 82 6.70 0.86 -4.44
CA VAL A 82 6.56 -0.57 -4.08
C VAL A 82 7.91 -1.23 -3.88
N ALA A 83 8.92 -0.89 -4.68
CA ALA A 83 10.27 -1.42 -4.54
C ALA A 83 10.94 -0.94 -3.24
N VAL A 84 10.83 0.36 -2.95
CA VAL A 84 11.37 1.00 -1.73
C VAL A 84 10.72 0.38 -0.48
N LEU A 85 9.38 0.29 -0.45
CA LEU A 85 8.65 -0.34 0.65
C LEU A 85 8.98 -1.82 0.79
N GLY A 86 9.03 -2.55 -0.32
CA GLY A 86 9.36 -3.97 -0.33
C GLY A 86 10.77 -4.26 0.21
N LEU A 87 11.74 -3.41 -0.14
CA LEU A 87 13.11 -3.50 0.40
C LEU A 87 13.14 -3.22 1.91
N ALA A 88 12.48 -2.15 2.35
CA ALA A 88 12.38 -1.83 3.77
C ALA A 88 11.69 -2.95 4.56
N PHE A 89 10.62 -3.54 4.01
CA PHE A 89 9.94 -4.69 4.59
C PHE A 89 10.86 -5.91 4.69
N LYS A 90 11.63 -6.22 3.64
CA LYS A 90 12.60 -7.32 3.65
C LYS A 90 13.67 -7.14 4.74
N ILE A 91 14.19 -5.92 4.89
CA ILE A 91 15.20 -5.60 5.91
C ILE A 91 14.59 -5.66 7.32
N ALA A 92 13.38 -5.14 7.49
CA ALA A 92 12.68 -5.12 8.77
C ALA A 92 12.03 -6.45 9.15
N ASN A 93 11.92 -7.43 8.24
CA ASN A 93 11.11 -8.64 8.41
C ASN A 93 11.36 -9.40 9.72
N ARG A 94 12.60 -9.44 10.21
CA ARG A 94 12.96 -10.11 11.47
C ARG A 94 12.47 -9.39 12.73
N TYR A 95 12.08 -8.12 12.61
CA TYR A 95 11.62 -7.25 13.68
C TYR A 95 10.13 -6.89 13.55
N ILE A 96 9.50 -7.29 12.44
CA ILE A 96 8.05 -7.18 12.29
C ILE A 96 7.39 -8.27 13.13
N LYS A 97 6.84 -7.85 14.27
CA LYS A 97 6.03 -8.70 15.15
C LYS A 97 4.62 -8.87 14.58
N THR A 98 3.97 -9.98 14.94
CA THR A 98 2.56 -10.24 14.61
C THR A 98 1.64 -9.11 15.08
N SER A 99 1.94 -8.53 16.25
CA SER A 99 1.19 -7.38 16.80
C SER A 99 1.18 -6.17 15.85
N HIS A 100 2.29 -5.88 15.16
CA HIS A 100 2.35 -4.79 14.17
C HIS A 100 1.41 -5.06 12.99
N GLN A 101 1.38 -6.31 12.52
CA GLN A 101 0.53 -6.70 11.39
C GLN A 101 -0.96 -6.71 11.77
N GLU A 102 -1.28 -7.22 12.97
CA GLU A 102 -2.65 -7.23 13.49
C GLU A 102 -3.18 -5.82 13.71
N GLU A 103 -2.37 -4.93 14.27
CA GLU A 103 -2.74 -3.54 14.45
C GLU A 103 -2.90 -2.83 13.09
N ALA A 104 -2.00 -3.04 12.13
CA ALA A 104 -2.15 -2.52 10.77
C ALA A 104 -3.45 -3.01 10.09
N LYS A 105 -3.83 -4.28 10.32
CA LYS A 105 -5.10 -4.86 9.82
C LYS A 105 -6.35 -4.19 10.41
N LYS A 106 -6.28 -3.66 11.63
CA LYS A 106 -7.40 -2.91 12.23
C LYS A 106 -7.66 -1.60 11.49
N PHE A 107 -6.60 -0.93 11.03
CA PHE A 107 -6.71 0.29 10.22
C PHE A 107 -7.14 -0.03 8.79
N PHE A 108 -6.60 -1.10 8.21
CA PHE A 108 -6.87 -1.52 6.84
C PHE A 108 -7.15 -3.03 6.81
N PRO A 109 -8.42 -3.46 6.93
CA PRO A 109 -8.78 -4.89 6.97
C PRO A 109 -8.67 -5.58 5.60
N PHE A 110 -7.95 -4.98 4.66
CA PHE A 110 -7.82 -5.43 3.28
C PHE A 110 -6.34 -5.62 2.94
N GLY A 111 -5.89 -6.87 2.97
CA GLY A 111 -4.53 -7.25 2.60
C GLY A 111 -3.92 -8.31 3.54
N SER A 112 -3.29 -9.29 2.90
CA SER A 112 -2.66 -10.50 3.45
C SER A 112 -3.59 -11.48 4.18
N SER A 113 -4.18 -12.38 3.37
CA SER A 113 -4.06 -13.81 3.65
C SER A 113 -2.67 -14.27 3.22
N ARG A 114 -1.88 -14.69 4.22
CA ARG A 114 -0.54 -15.29 4.13
C ARG A 114 0.62 -14.30 4.01
#